data_AF-A0A2G2XJ67-F1
#
_entry.id   AF-A0A2G2XJ67-F1
#
_cell.length_a   1.000
_cell.length_b   1.000
_cell.length_c   1.000
_cell.angle_alpha   90.00
_cell.angle_beta   90.00
_cell.angle_gamma   90.00
#
_symmetry.space_group_name_H-M   'P 1'
#
loop_
_entity.id
_entity.type
_entity.pdbx_description
1 polymer ?
#
loop_
_entity_poly.entity_id
_entity_poly.type
_entity_poly.pdbx_seq_one_letter_code
_entity_poly.pdbx_strand_id
1 'polypeptide(L)'
;MENQTIGRGHEYNLAWKKAEKAALRRYQATHWLECFIGPLVISSQPFEREFVSCLRSVFVLCNLINKVQPGSVPKVVEIHTPSQSTMWDSQPLPAYQYFENIQNFLVAAEELKLPAFEGSIFERDNIEAGSSTKVVDCILELKAYHEWKQMTGGVGCYKPLRMDLSSKSRVLMVVKVPKKLIK
;
A
#
# COMPACT_ATOMS: atom_id res chain seq x y z
N MET A 1 23.62 -34.74 -14.92
CA MET A 1 23.73 -33.39 -14.33
C MET A 1 22.68 -32.41 -14.86
N GLU A 2 21.55 -32.89 -15.41
CA GLU A 2 20.62 -32.06 -16.21
C GLU A 2 19.32 -31.65 -15.50
N ASN A 3 19.00 -32.25 -14.35
CA ASN A 3 17.80 -31.90 -13.56
C ASN A 3 17.94 -30.59 -12.76
N GLN A 4 19.16 -30.09 -12.54
CA GLN A 4 19.38 -28.84 -11.81
C GLN A 4 19.17 -27.57 -12.67
N THR A 5 19.25 -27.70 -14.00
CA THR A 5 19.15 -26.55 -14.92
C THR A 5 17.69 -26.17 -15.22
N ILE A 6 16.81 -27.18 -15.26
CA ILE A 6 15.35 -27.01 -15.50
C ILE A 6 14.66 -26.41 -14.27
N GLY A 7 15.05 -26.85 -13.06
CA GLY A 7 14.56 -26.29 -11.79
C GLY A 7 14.86 -24.80 -11.64
N ARG A 8 16.12 -24.40 -11.91
CA ARG A 8 16.55 -22.99 -11.87
C ARG A 8 15.74 -22.10 -12.82
N GLY A 9 15.55 -22.52 -14.08
CA GLY A 9 14.78 -21.74 -15.07
C GLY A 9 13.32 -21.49 -14.66
N HIS A 10 12.68 -22.48 -14.03
CA HIS A 10 11.32 -22.36 -13.53
C HIS A 10 11.23 -21.44 -12.29
N GLU A 11 12.20 -21.50 -11.38
CA GLU A 11 12.30 -20.60 -10.23
C GLU A 11 12.50 -19.14 -10.65
N TYR A 12 13.38 -18.87 -11.62
CA TYR A 12 13.55 -17.51 -12.18
C TYR A 12 12.25 -16.99 -12.81
N ASN A 13 11.52 -17.85 -13.53
CA ASN A 13 10.25 -17.47 -14.13
C ASN A 13 9.19 -17.13 -13.06
N LEU A 14 9.17 -17.88 -11.96
CA LEU A 14 8.26 -17.64 -10.84
C LEU A 14 8.62 -16.37 -10.06
N ALA A 15 9.92 -16.16 -9.79
CA ALA A 15 10.42 -14.97 -9.11
C ALA A 15 10.12 -13.70 -9.92
N TRP A 16 10.35 -13.72 -11.24
CA TRP A 16 9.98 -12.63 -12.13
C TRP A 16 8.49 -12.32 -12.08
N LYS A 17 7.63 -13.34 -12.23
CA LYS A 17 6.17 -13.17 -12.19
C LYS A 17 5.71 -12.61 -10.84
N LYS A 18 6.33 -13.03 -9.74
CA LYS A 18 6.04 -12.50 -8.40
C LYS A 18 6.44 -11.03 -8.28
N ALA A 19 7.62 -10.66 -8.79
CA ALA A 19 8.10 -9.28 -8.80
C ALA A 19 7.21 -8.37 -9.67
N GLU A 20 6.82 -8.83 -10.85
CA GLU A 20 5.91 -8.11 -11.76
C GLU A 20 4.53 -7.87 -11.11
N LYS A 21 3.96 -8.91 -10.48
CA LYS A 21 2.70 -8.77 -9.73
C LYS A 21 2.85 -7.80 -8.56
N ALA A 22 3.96 -7.82 -7.83
CA ALA A 22 4.21 -6.88 -6.74
C ALA A 22 4.31 -5.44 -7.24
N ALA A 23 5.02 -5.22 -8.37
CA ALA A 23 5.13 -3.91 -9.00
C ALA A 23 3.77 -3.39 -9.47
N LEU A 24 2.94 -4.24 -10.10
CA LEU A 24 1.60 -3.86 -10.52
C LEU A 24 0.71 -3.47 -9.34
N ARG A 25 0.79 -4.19 -8.22
CA ARG A 25 0.01 -3.87 -7.02
C ARG A 25 0.46 -2.57 -6.36
N ARG A 26 1.76 -2.28 -6.34
CA ARG A 26 2.28 -0.97 -5.93
C ARG A 26 1.76 0.15 -6.83
N TYR A 27 1.82 -0.02 -8.14
CA TYR A 27 1.25 0.91 -9.11
C TYR A 27 -0.23 1.19 -8.83
N GLN A 28 -1.04 0.14 -8.64
CA GLN A 28 -2.46 0.28 -8.33
C GLN A 28 -2.72 1.03 -7.02
N ALA A 29 -1.93 0.75 -5.97
CA ALA A 29 -2.03 1.43 -4.70
C ALA A 29 -1.65 2.92 -4.82
N THR A 30 -0.54 3.23 -5.49
CA THR A 30 -0.08 4.60 -5.74
C THR A 30 -1.10 5.41 -6.52
N HIS A 31 -1.59 4.88 -7.64
CA HIS A 31 -2.59 5.57 -8.44
C HIS A 31 -3.87 5.84 -7.65
N TRP A 32 -4.30 4.89 -6.81
CA TRP A 32 -5.49 5.08 -5.99
C TRP A 32 -5.29 6.13 -4.89
N LEU A 33 -4.11 6.15 -4.24
CA LEU A 33 -3.73 7.21 -3.31
C LEU A 33 -3.83 8.58 -3.99
N GLU A 34 -3.26 8.74 -5.18
CA GLU A 34 -3.29 10.01 -5.92
C GLU A 34 -4.71 10.48 -6.22
N CYS A 35 -5.61 9.57 -6.57
CA CYS A 35 -7.03 9.89 -6.78
C CYS A 35 -7.73 10.43 -5.51
N PHE A 36 -7.33 9.97 -4.33
CA PHE A 36 -8.00 10.31 -3.07
C PHE A 36 -7.37 11.50 -2.37
N ILE A 37 -6.05 11.54 -2.25
CA ILE A 37 -5.34 12.54 -1.44
C ILE A 37 -4.57 13.57 -2.27
N GLY A 38 -4.52 13.41 -3.59
CA GLY A 38 -3.80 14.30 -4.52
C GLY A 38 -2.41 13.76 -4.91
N PRO A 39 -1.69 14.46 -5.80
CA PRO A 39 -0.44 13.96 -6.39
C PRO A 39 0.59 13.59 -5.33
N LEU A 40 1.16 12.39 -5.45
CA LEU A 40 2.29 11.97 -4.65
C LEU A 40 3.57 12.37 -5.39
N VAL A 41 4.56 12.91 -4.68
CA VAL A 41 5.86 13.29 -5.29
C VAL A 41 6.73 12.03 -5.50
N ILE A 42 6.19 11.02 -6.19
CA ILE A 42 6.85 9.75 -6.52
C ILE A 42 6.52 9.30 -7.95
N SER A 43 7.34 8.39 -8.49
CA SER A 43 7.08 7.78 -9.79
C SER A 43 5.74 7.04 -9.81
N SER A 44 5.06 7.05 -10.96
CA SER A 44 3.84 6.25 -11.19
C SER A 44 4.07 4.75 -10.97
N GLN A 45 5.28 4.26 -11.21
CA GLN A 45 5.70 2.88 -10.94
C GLN A 45 6.83 2.90 -9.89
N PRO A 46 6.48 3.10 -8.61
CA PRO A 46 7.50 3.27 -7.59
C PRO A 46 8.20 1.94 -7.29
N PHE A 47 9.51 2.03 -7.07
CA PHE A 47 10.24 0.98 -6.40
C PHE A 47 9.77 0.88 -4.94
N GLU A 48 10.05 -0.25 -4.30
CA GLU A 48 9.59 -0.52 -2.94
C GLU A 48 10.02 0.56 -1.94
N ARG A 49 11.27 1.00 -2.02
CA ARG A 49 11.79 2.05 -1.16
C ARG A 49 11.09 3.39 -1.38
N GLU A 50 10.84 3.77 -2.64
CA GLU A 50 10.14 5.01 -2.95
C GLU A 50 8.70 4.98 -2.43
N PHE A 51 8.03 3.83 -2.61
CA PHE A 51 6.68 3.61 -2.12
C PHE A 51 6.60 3.74 -0.59
N VAL A 52 7.46 3.03 0.15
CA VAL A 52 7.49 3.08 1.61
C VAL A 52 7.90 4.48 2.10
N SER A 53 8.85 5.14 1.44
CA SER A 53 9.29 6.49 1.79
C SER A 53 8.16 7.52 1.68
N CYS A 54 7.33 7.43 0.64
CA CYS A 54 6.17 8.29 0.47
C CYS A 54 5.14 8.14 1.61
N LEU A 55 5.00 6.91 2.13
CA LEU A 55 4.08 6.58 3.21
C LEU A 55 4.66 6.80 4.61
N ARG A 56 5.96 7.14 4.72
CA ARG A 56 6.69 7.25 5.98
C ARG A 56 6.13 8.30 6.93
N SER A 57 5.48 9.36 6.46
CA SER A 57 4.86 10.33 7.38
C SER A 57 3.59 9.75 8.04
N VAL A 58 3.03 8.65 7.50
CA VAL A 58 1.77 7.96 7.88
C VAL A 58 0.52 8.86 7.78
N PHE A 59 0.70 10.18 7.75
CA PHE A 59 -0.25 11.21 7.37
C PHE A 59 -1.03 10.87 6.10
N VAL A 60 -0.34 10.36 5.08
CA VAL A 60 -0.95 9.90 3.82
C VAL A 60 -2.01 8.81 4.08
N LEU A 61 -1.68 7.84 4.94
CA LEU A 61 -2.56 6.71 5.26
C LEU A 61 -3.71 7.15 6.18
N CYS A 62 -3.43 7.99 7.18
CA CYS A 62 -4.46 8.57 8.05
C CYS A 62 -5.48 9.42 7.27
N ASN A 63 -5.01 10.24 6.33
CA ASN A 63 -5.89 11.05 5.48
C ASN A 63 -6.72 10.18 4.54
N LEU A 64 -6.11 9.13 3.98
CA LEU A 64 -6.81 8.20 3.11
C LEU A 64 -7.97 7.51 3.84
N ILE A 65 -7.72 6.92 5.01
CA ILE A 65 -8.76 6.22 5.77
C ILE A 65 -9.85 7.20 6.23
N ASN A 66 -9.50 8.43 6.63
CA ASN A 66 -10.47 9.45 6.98
C ASN A 66 -11.31 9.94 5.78
N LYS A 67 -10.76 9.95 4.56
CA LYS A 67 -11.56 10.26 3.36
C LYS A 67 -12.55 9.15 3.03
N VAL A 68 -12.20 7.89 3.29
CA VAL A 68 -13.08 6.73 3.06
C VAL A 68 -14.13 6.59 4.17
N GLN A 69 -13.72 6.78 5.41
CA GLN A 69 -14.51 6.65 6.63
C GLN A 69 -14.21 7.85 7.55
N PRO A 70 -14.99 8.94 7.43
CA PRO A 70 -14.78 10.12 8.27
C PRO A 70 -14.82 9.77 9.76
N GLY A 71 -13.82 10.26 10.51
CA GLY A 71 -13.71 10.04 11.96
C GLY A 71 -12.92 8.80 12.38
N SER A 72 -12.44 7.98 11.44
CA SER A 72 -11.61 6.80 11.74
C SER A 72 -10.34 7.12 12.52
N VAL A 73 -9.65 8.19 12.16
CA VAL A 73 -8.50 8.72 12.91
C VAL A 73 -8.91 10.08 13.50
N PRO A 74 -9.21 10.16 14.81
CA PRO A 74 -9.75 11.37 15.45
C PRO A 74 -8.78 12.55 15.44
N LYS A 75 -7.48 12.26 15.44
CA LYS A 75 -6.41 13.26 15.46
C LYS A 75 -5.29 12.81 14.52
N VAL A 76 -5.23 13.45 13.36
CA VAL A 76 -4.08 13.34 12.46
C VAL A 76 -3.16 14.49 12.83
N VAL A 77 -2.03 14.19 13.45
CA VAL A 77 -1.03 15.23 13.71
C VAL A 77 -0.30 15.49 12.40
N GLU A 78 -0.58 16.65 11.80
CA GLU A 78 0.15 17.11 10.62
C GLU A 78 1.59 17.40 11.04
N ILE A 79 2.53 16.56 10.60
CA ILE A 79 3.93 16.81 10.84
C ILE A 79 4.37 17.84 9.81
N HIS A 80 4.41 19.11 10.21
CA HIS A 80 4.99 20.20 9.42
C HIS A 80 6.51 20.04 9.37
N THR A 81 7.01 19.05 8.64
CA THR A 81 8.39 19.12 8.15
C THR A 81 8.43 20.19 7.05
N PRO A 82 9.41 21.10 7.05
CA PRO A 82 9.55 22.05 5.96
C PRO A 82 9.61 21.29 4.64
N SER A 83 8.65 21.58 3.76
CA SER A 83 8.60 21.06 2.40
C SER A 83 9.91 21.39 1.70
N GLN A 84 10.86 20.44 1.67
CA GLN A 84 12.02 20.36 0.75
C GLN A 84 13.11 19.38 1.19
N SER A 85 12.97 18.63 2.29
CA SER A 85 13.88 17.50 2.51
C SER A 85 13.39 16.27 1.74
N THR A 86 13.59 16.29 0.42
CA THR A 86 13.65 15.07 -0.41
C THR A 86 14.80 14.15 0.05
N MET A 87 15.65 14.63 0.96
CA MET A 87 16.68 13.85 1.63
C MET A 87 16.11 13.09 2.84
N TRP A 88 16.39 11.80 2.88
CA TRP A 88 16.21 10.93 4.05
C TRP A 88 16.95 11.39 5.33
N ASP A 89 17.70 12.50 5.28
CA ASP A 89 18.71 12.89 6.28
C ASP A 89 18.43 14.17 7.09
N SER A 90 17.31 14.87 6.87
CA SER A 90 17.04 16.07 7.67
C SER A 90 15.96 15.83 8.72
N GLN A 91 16.44 15.70 9.96
CA GLN A 91 15.71 15.80 11.23
C GLN A 91 14.86 14.56 11.63
N PRO A 92 14.99 14.06 12.87
CA PRO A 92 13.99 13.16 13.43
C PRO A 92 12.63 13.88 13.39
N LEU A 93 11.64 13.30 12.70
CA LEU A 93 10.24 13.63 12.96
C LEU A 93 10.04 13.55 14.49
N PRO A 94 9.20 14.39 15.14
CA PRO A 94 8.91 14.24 16.55
C PRO A 94 8.43 12.80 16.81
N ALA A 95 9.30 11.96 17.38
CA ALA A 95 9.15 10.49 17.35
C ALA A 95 7.81 10.03 17.94
N TYR A 96 7.31 10.80 18.91
CA TYR A 96 6.03 10.59 19.56
C TYR A 96 4.81 10.77 18.62
N GLN A 97 4.77 11.84 17.82
CA GLN A 97 3.63 12.15 16.94
C GLN A 97 3.54 11.18 15.77
N TYR A 98 4.71 10.78 15.24
CA TYR A 98 4.80 9.75 14.22
C TYR A 98 4.28 8.39 14.73
N PHE A 99 4.69 7.99 15.93
CA PHE A 99 4.22 6.77 16.56
C PHE A 99 2.70 6.82 16.85
N GLU A 100 2.20 7.94 17.37
CA GLU A 100 0.76 8.16 17.61
C GLU A 100 -0.06 8.05 16.31
N ASN A 101 0.40 8.67 15.22
CA ASN A 101 -0.26 8.56 13.91
C ASN A 101 -0.28 7.12 13.39
N ILE A 102 0.80 6.35 13.56
CA ILE A 102 0.83 4.92 13.21
C ILE A 102 -0.19 4.15 14.03
N GLN A 103 -0.18 4.30 15.35
CA GLN A 103 -1.09 3.57 16.21
C GLN A 103 -2.55 3.90 15.88
N ASN A 104 -2.88 5.19 15.70
CA ASN A 104 -4.23 5.60 15.35
C ASN A 104 -4.67 5.01 14.00
N PHE A 105 -3.77 5.01 12.99
CA PHE A 105 -4.07 4.37 11.72
C PHE A 105 -4.29 2.86 11.87
N LEU A 106 -3.45 2.17 12.63
CA LEU A 106 -3.54 0.72 12.81
C LEU A 106 -4.82 0.31 13.54
N VAL A 107 -5.24 1.07 14.56
CA VAL A 107 -6.52 0.87 15.24
C VAL A 107 -7.68 1.06 14.26
N ALA A 108 -7.69 2.15 13.50
CA ALA A 108 -8.72 2.38 12.48
C ALA A 108 -8.75 1.29 11.40
N ALA A 109 -7.58 0.80 10.98
CA ALA A 109 -7.46 -0.28 10.01
C ALA A 109 -8.01 -1.60 10.58
N GLU A 110 -7.80 -1.87 11.86
CA GLU A 110 -8.35 -3.04 12.56
C GLU A 110 -9.88 -2.97 12.67
N GLU A 111 -10.45 -1.81 12.99
CA GLU A 111 -11.90 -1.60 13.04
C GLU A 111 -12.57 -1.89 11.68
N LEU A 112 -11.89 -1.53 10.59
CA LEU A 112 -12.31 -1.82 9.21
C LEU A 112 -11.94 -3.23 8.73
N LYS A 113 -11.31 -4.06 9.58
CA LYS A 113 -10.83 -5.42 9.28
C LYS A 113 -9.87 -5.48 8.10
N LEU A 114 -9.02 -4.48 7.94
CA LEU A 114 -7.99 -4.42 6.91
C LEU A 114 -6.79 -5.30 7.26
N PRO A 115 -5.98 -5.72 6.27
CA PRO A 115 -4.73 -6.42 6.49
C PRO A 115 -3.80 -5.66 7.45
N ALA A 116 -3.41 -6.33 8.54
CA ALA A 116 -2.51 -5.77 9.53
C ALA A 116 -1.05 -5.70 9.03
N PHE A 117 -0.33 -4.65 9.42
CA PHE A 117 1.11 -4.50 9.25
C PHE A 117 1.70 -3.78 10.45
N GLU A 118 3.02 -3.82 10.59
CA GLU A 118 3.74 -3.20 11.70
C GLU A 118 4.35 -1.87 11.25
N GLY A 119 4.40 -0.88 12.15
CA GLY A 119 5.04 0.41 11.88
C GLY A 119 6.54 0.33 11.59
N SER A 120 7.20 -0.76 12.00
CA SER A 120 8.60 -1.06 11.73
C SER A 120 8.94 -1.08 10.23
N ILE A 121 7.95 -1.31 9.36
CA ILE A 121 8.12 -1.25 7.89
C ILE A 121 8.65 0.10 7.39
N PHE A 122 8.35 1.17 8.12
CA PHE A 122 8.76 2.51 7.75
C PHE A 122 10.14 2.88 8.31
N GLU A 123 10.78 2.00 9.09
CA GLU A 123 12.14 2.19 9.59
C GLU A 123 13.18 2.04 8.46
N ARG A 124 14.31 2.75 8.58
CA ARG A 124 15.30 2.91 7.49
C ARG A 124 15.87 1.56 7.02
N ASP A 125 16.09 0.64 7.96
CA ASP A 125 16.84 -0.59 7.73
C ASP A 125 15.93 -1.81 7.44
N ASN A 126 14.60 -1.63 7.41
CA ASN A 126 13.63 -2.72 7.26
C ASN A 126 13.10 -2.90 5.81
N ILE A 127 13.65 -2.14 4.85
CA ILE A 127 13.16 -2.12 3.47
C ILE A 127 13.96 -3.09 2.59
N GLU A 128 13.45 -4.32 2.49
CA GLU A 128 13.90 -5.36 1.58
C GLU A 128 12.82 -5.70 0.54
N ALA A 129 13.18 -6.52 -0.44
CA ALA A 129 12.28 -7.00 -1.48
C ALA A 129 11.03 -7.70 -0.89
N GLY A 130 9.87 -7.07 -1.01
CA GLY A 130 8.60 -7.56 -0.52
C GLY A 130 8.16 -6.98 0.83
N SER A 131 8.99 -6.17 1.50
CA SER A 131 8.65 -5.53 2.78
C SER A 131 7.36 -4.70 2.67
N SER A 132 7.11 -4.05 1.53
CA SER A 132 5.89 -3.23 1.33
C SER A 132 4.60 -4.03 1.13
N THR A 133 4.67 -5.36 1.00
CA THR A 133 3.52 -6.19 0.58
C THR A 133 2.30 -5.99 1.48
N LYS A 134 2.47 -6.02 2.80
CA LYS A 134 1.35 -5.88 3.74
C LYS A 134 0.73 -4.47 3.70
N VAL A 135 1.53 -3.43 3.49
CA VAL A 135 1.04 -2.05 3.34
C VAL A 135 0.24 -1.90 2.04
N VAL A 136 0.75 -2.45 0.94
CA VAL A 136 0.03 -2.51 -0.35
C VAL A 136 -1.27 -3.30 -0.21
N ASP A 137 -1.25 -4.40 0.54
CA ASP A 137 -2.44 -5.20 0.83
C ASP A 137 -3.49 -4.40 1.60
N CYS A 138 -3.07 -3.67 2.63
CA CYS A 138 -3.93 -2.80 3.42
C CYS A 138 -4.59 -1.72 2.56
N ILE A 139 -3.83 -1.00 1.73
CA ILE A 139 -4.33 0.06 0.85
C ILE A 139 -5.32 -0.50 -0.18
N LEU A 140 -5.00 -1.63 -0.82
CA LEU A 140 -5.89 -2.23 -1.82
C LEU A 140 -7.16 -2.81 -1.20
N GLU A 141 -7.11 -3.29 0.04
CA GLU A 141 -8.31 -3.72 0.75
C GLU A 141 -9.17 -2.52 1.16
N LEU A 142 -8.56 -1.41 1.60
CA LEU A 142 -9.29 -0.17 1.88
C LEU A 142 -9.97 0.38 0.61
N LYS A 143 -9.34 0.22 -0.56
CA LYS A 143 -9.95 0.51 -1.86
C LYS A 143 -11.20 -0.32 -2.10
N ALA A 144 -11.12 -1.63 -1.90
CA ALA A 144 -12.25 -2.53 -2.08
C ALA A 144 -13.37 -2.25 -1.07
N TYR A 145 -13.03 -1.91 0.18
CA TYR A 145 -13.98 -1.42 1.19
C TYR A 145 -14.70 -0.16 0.72
N HIS A 146 -13.95 0.83 0.22
CA HIS A 146 -14.53 2.06 -0.33
C HIS A 146 -15.49 1.77 -1.51
N GLU A 147 -15.09 0.92 -2.45
CA GLU A 147 -15.93 0.52 -3.60
C GLU A 147 -17.21 -0.18 -3.15
N TRP A 148 -17.12 -1.09 -2.18
CA TRP A 148 -18.29 -1.73 -1.56
C TRP A 148 -19.21 -0.70 -0.91
N LYS A 149 -18.65 0.24 -0.14
CA LYS A 149 -19.42 1.29 0.54
C LYS A 149 -20.14 2.18 -0.47
N GLN A 150 -19.50 2.54 -1.58
CA GLN A 150 -20.13 3.31 -2.67
C GLN A 150 -21.25 2.53 -3.36
N MET A 151 -21.09 1.22 -3.56
CA MET A 151 -22.10 0.39 -4.24
C MET A 151 -23.33 0.10 -3.35
N THR A 152 -23.12 -0.05 -2.05
CA THR A 152 -24.16 -0.49 -1.10
C THR A 152 -24.71 0.62 -0.21
N GLY A 153 -24.17 1.84 -0.33
CA GLY A 153 -24.45 2.93 0.62
C GLY A 153 -23.94 2.65 2.04
N GLY A 154 -23.04 1.68 2.22
CA GLY A 154 -22.57 1.21 3.53
C GLY A 154 -23.55 0.25 4.24
N VAL A 155 -24.56 -0.26 3.53
CA VAL A 155 -25.53 -1.21 4.10
C VAL A 155 -24.97 -2.63 4.04
N GLY A 156 -24.81 -3.25 5.22
CA GLY A 156 -24.31 -4.62 5.37
C GLY A 156 -22.90 -4.69 5.97
N CYS A 157 -22.33 -5.90 6.01
CA CYS A 157 -20.98 -6.12 6.52
C CYS A 157 -20.00 -6.34 5.36
N TYR A 158 -18.93 -5.54 5.30
CA TYR A 158 -17.84 -5.76 4.36
C TYR A 158 -17.11 -7.07 4.68
N LYS A 159 -16.89 -7.89 3.64
CA LYS A 159 -16.08 -9.11 3.72
C LYS A 159 -14.81 -8.91 2.89
N PRO A 160 -13.62 -8.91 3.51
CA PRO A 160 -12.37 -8.76 2.79
C PRO A 160 -12.18 -9.86 1.74
N LEU A 161 -11.62 -9.50 0.58
CA LEU A 161 -11.42 -10.44 -0.53
C LEU A 161 -10.47 -11.60 -0.17
N ARG A 162 -9.68 -11.44 0.92
CA ARG A 162 -8.71 -12.43 1.41
C ARG A 162 -9.30 -13.59 2.21
N MET A 163 -10.55 -13.49 2.63
CA MET A 163 -11.18 -14.55 3.44
C MET A 163 -11.67 -15.74 2.61
N ASP A 164 -11.61 -15.69 1.27
CA ASP A 164 -12.20 -16.73 0.45
C ASP A 164 -11.27 -17.16 -0.71
N LEU A 165 -10.25 -17.94 -0.36
CA LEU A 165 -9.58 -18.79 -1.35
C LEU A 165 -10.41 -20.04 -1.71
N SER A 166 -11.70 -20.11 -1.35
CA SER A 166 -12.59 -21.22 -1.74
C SER A 166 -13.73 -20.84 -2.68
N SER A 167 -14.07 -19.55 -2.88
CA SER A 167 -15.16 -19.20 -3.79
C SER A 167 -14.66 -18.65 -5.12
N LYS A 168 -14.82 -19.47 -6.16
CA LYS A 168 -14.56 -19.13 -7.56
C LYS A 168 -15.42 -17.92 -7.97
N SER A 169 -14.86 -16.72 -7.96
CA SER A 169 -15.33 -15.62 -8.81
C SER A 169 -14.18 -14.65 -9.07
N ARG A 170 -13.46 -14.91 -10.16
CA ARG A 170 -12.47 -13.98 -10.74
C ARG A 170 -13.22 -12.89 -11.50
N VAL A 171 -13.50 -11.75 -10.86
CA VAL A 171 -13.70 -10.51 -11.63
C VAL A 171 -12.31 -9.98 -11.97
N LEU A 172 -11.87 -10.33 -13.18
CA LEU A 172 -10.61 -9.91 -13.76
C LEU A 172 -10.70 -8.42 -14.11
N MET A 173 -10.40 -7.53 -13.18
CA MET A 173 -10.07 -6.14 -13.55
C MET A 173 -8.69 -6.14 -14.21
N VAL A 174 -8.67 -6.35 -15.52
CA VAL A 174 -7.49 -6.17 -16.36
C VAL A 174 -7.16 -4.68 -16.37
N VAL A 175 -6.31 -4.23 -15.46
CA VAL A 175 -5.60 -2.96 -15.62
C VAL A 175 -4.60 -3.18 -16.75
N LYS A 176 -4.96 -2.69 -17.94
CA LYS A 176 -4.12 -2.71 -19.12
C LYS A 176 -2.96 -1.75 -18.89
N VAL A 177 -1.81 -2.27 -18.45
CA VAL A 177 -0.57 -1.49 -18.38
C VAL A 177 -0.25 -1.00 -19.80
N PRO A 178 -0.18 0.32 -20.05
CA PRO A 178 0.16 0.82 -21.37
C PRO A 178 1.61 0.45 -21.67
N LYS A 179 1.81 -0.41 -22.67
CA LYS A 179 3.13 -0.64 -23.29
C LYS A 179 3.53 0.63 -24.04
N LYS A 180 4.18 1.58 -23.37
CA LYS A 180 4.88 2.67 -24.04
C LYS A 180 6.35 2.28 -24.26
N LEU A 181 6.63 2.06 -25.54
CA LEU A 181 7.88 2.30 -26.27
C LEU A 181 9.18 1.77 -25.66
N ILE A 182 9.60 0.60 -26.13
CA ILE A 182 11.00 0.38 -26.49
C ILE A 182 11.05 0.65 -27.99
N LYS A 183 11.75 1.71 -28.40
CA LYS A 183 12.27 1.86 -29.76
C LYS A 183 13.68 1.29 -29.77
#